data_AF-A0A0G0JVC1-F1
#
_entry.id   AF-A0A0G0JVC1-F1
#
_cell.length_a   1.000
_cell.length_b   1.000
_cell.length_c   1.000
_cell.angle_alpha   90.00
_cell.angle_beta   90.00
_cell.angle_gamma   90.00
#
_symmetry.space_group_name_H-M   'P 1'
#
loop_
_entity.id
_entity.type
_entity.pdbx_description
1 polymer ?
#
loop_
_entity_poly.entity_id
_entity_poly.type
_entity_poly.pdbx_seq_one_letter_code
_entity_poly.pdbx_strand_id
1 'polypeptide(L)'
;MIRFKSGRLLIITFMCMVFIKIYQHNLIIRLNYEHQRLEIKKSQLKKQKNDLLSQLCFLKDPRYVTTFVQESLNMDKLKFSQVMTFTGF
;
A
#
# COMPACT_ATOMS: atom_id res chain seq x y z
N MET A 1 55.72 -33.98 -3.68
CA MET A 1 55.20 -33.22 -2.52
C MET A 1 54.41 -31.97 -2.90
N ILE A 2 54.86 -31.18 -3.88
CA ILE A 2 54.20 -29.92 -4.31
C ILE A 2 52.77 -30.15 -4.86
N ARG A 3 52.54 -31.17 -5.68
CA ARG A 3 51.21 -31.53 -6.22
C ARG A 3 50.16 -31.82 -5.14
N PHE A 4 50.56 -32.44 -4.01
CA PHE A 4 49.67 -32.73 -2.88
C PHE A 4 49.28 -31.45 -2.10
N LYS A 5 50.18 -30.47 -2.00
CA LYS A 5 49.88 -29.16 -1.39
C LYS A 5 48.89 -28.36 -2.24
N SER A 6 49.05 -28.36 -3.57
CA SER A 6 48.14 -27.69 -4.50
C SER A 6 46.73 -28.30 -4.49
N GLY A 7 46.61 -29.63 -4.42
CA GLY A 7 45.31 -30.30 -4.33
C GLY A 7 44.53 -29.97 -3.06
N ARG A 8 45.22 -29.90 -1.91
CA ARG A 8 44.59 -29.46 -0.64
C ARG A 8 44.09 -28.02 -0.71
N LEU A 9 44.87 -27.13 -1.35
CA LEU A 9 44.47 -25.73 -1.53
C LEU A 9 43.21 -25.60 -2.39
N LEU A 10 43.12 -26.38 -3.48
CA LEU A 10 41.93 -26.42 -4.34
C LEU A 10 40.68 -26.89 -3.59
N ILE A 11 40.79 -27.90 -2.73
CA ILE A 11 39.67 -28.39 -1.92
C ILE A 11 39.18 -27.31 -0.96
N ILE A 12 40.09 -26.59 -0.29
CA ILE A 12 39.74 -25.50 0.61
C ILE A 12 39.03 -24.38 -0.16
N THR A 13 39.59 -23.96 -1.30
CA THR A 13 38.97 -22.92 -2.16
C THR A 13 37.58 -23.35 -2.63
N PHE A 14 37.40 -24.61 -3.03
CA PHE A 14 36.11 -25.14 -3.44
C PHE A 14 35.09 -25.12 -2.30
N MET A 15 35.48 -25.55 -1.09
CA MET A 15 34.63 -25.48 0.09
C MET A 15 34.23 -24.03 0.40
N CYS A 16 35.17 -23.10 0.37
CA CYS A 16 34.88 -21.67 0.54
C CYS A 16 33.87 -21.16 -0.51
N MET A 17 34.01 -21.54 -1.78
CA MET A 17 33.04 -21.17 -2.83
C MET A 17 31.63 -21.72 -2.56
N VAL A 18 31.53 -22.95 -2.06
CA VAL A 18 30.23 -23.54 -1.67
C VAL A 18 29.57 -22.72 -0.56
N PHE A 19 30.33 -22.35 0.49
CA PHE A 19 29.81 -21.51 1.56
C PHE A 19 29.40 -20.12 1.06
N ILE A 20 30.17 -19.51 0.17
CA ILE A 20 29.82 -18.22 -0.45
C ILE A 20 28.50 -18.35 -1.22
N LYS A 21 28.31 -19.41 -2.01
CA LYS A 21 27.04 -19.62 -2.73
C LYS A 21 25.86 -19.80 -1.80
N ILE A 22 26.01 -20.57 -0.72
CA ILE A 22 24.95 -20.76 0.28
C ILE A 22 24.59 -19.42 0.94
N TYR A 23 25.61 -18.63 1.30
CA TYR A 23 25.40 -17.30 1.88
C TYR A 23 24.65 -16.37 0.92
N GLN A 24 25.07 -16.31 -0.35
CA GLN A 24 24.40 -15.51 -1.39
C GLN A 24 22.94 -15.95 -1.58
N HIS A 25 22.68 -17.26 -1.61
CA HIS A 25 21.33 -17.79 -1.77
C HIS A 25 20.42 -17.39 -0.60
N ASN A 26 20.91 -17.53 0.64
CA ASN A 26 20.18 -17.10 1.84
C ASN A 26 19.91 -15.59 1.85
N LEU A 27 20.87 -14.79 1.40
CA LEU A 27 20.71 -13.34 1.28
C LEU A 27 19.61 -12.99 0.28
N ILE A 28 19.61 -13.62 -0.90
CA ILE A 28 18.59 -13.42 -1.94
C ILE A 28 17.21 -13.82 -1.42
N ILE A 29 17.09 -14.97 -0.75
CA ILE A 29 15.83 -15.42 -0.16
C ILE A 29 15.30 -14.37 0.82
N ARG A 30 16.16 -13.87 1.72
CA ARG A 30 15.76 -12.86 2.71
C ARG A 30 15.27 -11.58 2.04
N LEU A 31 16.01 -11.08 1.05
CA LEU A 31 15.61 -9.89 0.29
C LEU A 31 14.28 -10.10 -0.43
N ASN A 32 14.06 -11.29 -0.99
CA ASN A 32 12.81 -11.61 -1.68
C ASN A 32 11.61 -11.63 -0.71
N TYR A 33 11.78 -12.21 0.48
CA TYR A 33 10.74 -12.17 1.52
C TYR A 33 10.44 -10.74 1.99
N GLU A 34 11.46 -9.91 2.18
CA GLU A 34 11.27 -8.50 2.52
C GLU A 34 10.54 -7.75 1.40
N HIS A 35 10.90 -7.99 0.13
CA HIS A 35 10.22 -7.42 -1.03
C HIS A 35 8.74 -7.83 -1.08
N GLN A 36 8.44 -9.12 -0.95
CA GLN A 36 7.06 -9.62 -0.92
C GLN A 36 6.26 -8.99 0.23
N ARG A 37 6.86 -8.89 1.42
CA ARG A 37 6.22 -8.25 2.58
C ARG A 37 5.89 -6.78 2.30
N LEU A 38 6.79 -6.06 1.65
CA LEU A 38 6.58 -4.66 1.28
C LEU A 38 5.51 -4.52 0.19
N GLU A 39 5.47 -5.41 -0.79
CA GLU A 39 4.42 -5.41 -1.82
C GLU A 39 3.03 -5.66 -1.24
N ILE A 40 2.90 -6.62 -0.31
CA ILE A 40 1.63 -6.89 0.38
C ILE A 40 1.18 -5.64 1.15
N LYS A 41 2.08 -5.03 1.93
CA LYS A 41 1.76 -3.78 2.64
C LYS A 41 1.34 -2.66 1.70
N LYS A 42 2.07 -2.46 0.60
CA LYS A 42 1.72 -1.47 -0.43
C LYS A 42 0.33 -1.71 -1.00
N SER A 43 -0.01 -2.95 -1.31
CA SER A 43 -1.33 -3.35 -1.81
C SER A 43 -2.42 -3.06 -0.78
N GLN A 44 -2.20 -3.39 0.49
CA GLN A 44 -3.13 -3.09 1.60
C GLN A 44 -3.36 -1.59 1.77
N LEU A 45 -2.30 -0.78 1.79
CA LEU A 45 -2.43 0.69 1.87
C LEU A 45 -3.17 1.26 0.66
N LYS A 46 -2.92 0.74 -0.54
CA LYS A 46 -3.63 1.16 -1.75
C LYS A 46 -5.12 0.86 -1.65
N LYS A 47 -5.49 -0.32 -1.14
CA LYS A 47 -6.89 -0.69 -0.88
C LYS A 47 -7.52 0.27 0.13
N GLN A 48 -6.89 0.48 1.28
CA GLN A 48 -7.38 1.42 2.31
C GLN A 48 -7.57 2.84 1.77
N LYS A 49 -6.63 3.34 0.97
CA LYS A 49 -6.75 4.63 0.30
C LYS A 49 -7.99 4.68 -0.59
N ASN A 50 -8.20 3.65 -1.41
CA ASN A 50 -9.34 3.60 -2.32
C ASN A 50 -10.66 3.51 -1.56
N ASP A 51 -10.73 2.71 -0.49
CA ASP A 51 -11.90 2.60 0.37
C ASP A 51 -12.23 3.96 1.02
N LEU A 52 -11.23 4.66 1.55
CA LEU A 52 -11.40 6.01 2.09
C LEU A 52 -11.85 7.02 1.03
N LEU A 53 -11.30 6.94 -0.19
CA LEU A 53 -11.68 7.83 -1.29
C LEU A 53 -13.13 7.56 -1.71
N SER A 54 -13.54 6.30 -1.74
CA SER A 54 -14.93 5.91 -1.98
C SER A 54 -15.86 6.46 -0.89
N GLN A 55 -15.50 6.33 0.38
CA GLN A 55 -16.26 6.92 1.50
C GLN A 55 -16.34 8.44 1.40
N LEU A 56 -15.24 9.11 1.08
CA LEU A 56 -15.21 10.55 0.90
C LEU A 56 -16.08 11.00 -0.28
N CYS A 57 -16.08 10.24 -1.38
CA CYS A 57 -16.96 10.49 -2.52
C CYS A 57 -18.44 10.36 -2.11
N PHE A 58 -18.78 9.31 -1.36
CA PHE A 58 -20.13 9.09 -0.83
C PHE A 58 -20.57 10.23 0.10
N LEU A 59 -19.71 10.64 1.03
CA LEU A 59 -20.00 11.75 1.95
C LEU A 59 -20.11 13.10 1.24
N LYS A 60 -19.43 13.28 0.10
CA LYS A 60 -19.56 14.48 -0.73
C LYS A 60 -20.75 14.45 -1.68
N ASP A 61 -21.45 13.32 -1.82
CA ASP A 61 -22.62 13.25 -2.70
C ASP A 61 -23.69 14.22 -2.17
N PRO A 62 -24.07 15.26 -2.94
CA PRO A 62 -25.07 16.23 -2.52
C PRO A 62 -26.39 15.57 -2.11
N ARG A 63 -26.74 14.44 -2.71
CA ARG A 63 -27.96 13.69 -2.38
C ARG A 63 -27.89 13.15 -0.95
N TYR A 64 -26.77 12.50 -0.61
CA TYR A 64 -26.53 11.99 0.74
C TYR A 64 -26.48 13.11 1.78
N VAL A 65 -25.82 14.23 1.45
CA VAL A 65 -25.77 15.41 2.32
C VAL A 65 -27.17 15.97 2.56
N THR A 66 -28.00 16.10 1.51
CA THR A 66 -29.37 16.60 1.67
C THR A 66 -30.25 15.67 2.49
N THR A 67 -30.15 14.35 2.31
CA THR A 67 -30.92 13.39 3.12
C THR A 67 -30.43 13.37 4.57
N PHE A 68 -29.12 13.42 4.80
CA PHE A 68 -28.56 13.50 6.16
C PHE A 68 -29.02 14.77 6.88
N VAL A 69 -28.95 15.94 6.24
CA VAL A 69 -29.40 17.21 6.82
C VAL A 69 -30.91 17.21 7.11
N GLN A 70 -31.70 16.58 6.25
CA GLN A 70 -33.14 16.43 6.46
C GLN A 70 -33.47 15.49 7.63
N GLU A 71 -32.82 14.33 7.72
CA GLU A 71 -33.14 13.30 8.71
C GLU A 71 -32.49 13.54 10.08
N SER A 72 -31.25 14.04 10.12
CA SER A 72 -30.49 14.17 11.37
C SER A 72 -30.50 15.58 11.97
N LEU A 73 -30.76 16.60 11.16
CA LEU A 73 -30.85 18.00 11.62
C LEU A 73 -32.30 18.55 11.55
N ASN A 74 -33.29 17.74 11.17
CA ASN A 74 -34.68 18.14 10.95
C ASN A 74 -34.81 19.42 10.09
N MET A 75 -33.89 19.61 9.15
CA MET A 75 -33.91 20.78 8.27
C MET A 75 -34.82 20.50 7.08
N ASP A 76 -35.90 21.27 6.97
CA ASP A 76 -36.81 21.18 5.85
C ASP A 76 -36.15 21.60 4.52
N LYS A 77 -36.60 20.97 3.43
CA LYS A 77 -36.16 21.33 2.08
C LYS A 77 -36.59 22.76 1.78
N LEU A 78 -35.63 23.66 1.57
CA LEU A 78 -35.89 25.03 1.13
C LEU A 78 -36.79 25.01 -0.13
N LYS A 79 -37.98 25.59 -0.01
CA LYS A 79 -38.86 25.81 -1.17
C LYS A 79 -38.31 27.00 -1.95
N PHE A 80 -38.35 26.94 -3.28
CA PHE A 80 -37.95 28.07 -4.13
C PHE A 80 -38.69 29.36 -3.77
N SER A 81 -39.92 29.27 -3.27
CA SER A 81 -40.70 30.40 -2.75
C SER A 81 -40.12 31.09 -1.51
N GLN A 82 -39.17 30.46 -0.83
CA GLN A 82 -38.50 30.99 0.37
C GLN A 82 -37.11 31.56 0.06
N VAL A 83 -36.58 31.34 -1.15
CA VAL A 83 -35.31 31.92 -1.59
C VAL A 83 -35.59 33.36 -2.03
N MET A 84 -35.41 34.31 -1.12
CA MET A 84 -35.35 35.72 -1.49
C MET A 84 -34.04 35.98 -2.23
N THR A 85 -34.07 35.91 -3.56
CA THR A 85 -33.00 36.49 -4.38
C THR A 85 -33.11 38.01 -4.29
N PHE A 86 -32.15 38.63 -3.61
CA PHE A 86 -31.98 40.09 -3.63
C PHE A 86 -31.42 40.48 -5.01
N THR A 87 -32.30 40.66 -5.98
CA THR A 87 -31.96 41.33 -7.24
C THR A 87 -32.04 42.83 -7.00
N GLY A 88 -31.01 43.39 -6.35
CA GLY A 88 -30.84 44.84 -6.24
C GLY A 88 -30.47 45.41 -7.61
N PHE A 89 -31.37 46.20 -8.17
CA PHE A 89 -31.07 47.19 -9.23
C PHE A 89 -30.36 48.39 -8.62
#